data_AF-A0A3B9KCS9-F1
#
_entry.id   AF-A0A3B9KCS9-F1
#
_cell.length_a   1.000
_cell.length_b   1.000
_cell.length_c   1.000
_cell.angle_alpha   90.00
_cell.angle_beta   90.00
_cell.angle_gamma   90.00
#
_symmetry.space_group_name_H-M   'P 1'
#
loop_
_entity.id
_entity.type
_entity.pdbx_description
1 polymer ?
#
loop_
_entity_poly.entity_id
_entity_poly.type
_entity_poly.pdbx_seq_one_letter_code
_entity_poly.pdbx_strand_id
1 'polypeptide(L)'
;MIEQTTSSTATFISKLEQRWRQGTFVCVGLDSDYDRIPATVKSMGSVEEALFIFNRDIIDATHDLVCAYKPNSAFYEAQGDQGLRALCRTVEYIRETYPHIPVILDAKRADIGSTNLGYVQMAFDIIGVDAITIHPYLGKEALAPFLARKEKG
;
A
#
# COMPACT_ATOMS: atom_id res chain seq x y z
N MET A 1 -7.90 29.79 -25.36
CA MET A 1 -7.18 28.52 -25.13
C MET A 1 -6.97 28.41 -23.63
N ILE A 2 -7.78 27.60 -22.95
CA ILE A 2 -7.67 27.39 -21.50
C ILE A 2 -6.66 26.25 -21.36
N GLU A 3 -5.48 26.53 -20.85
CA GLU A 3 -4.53 25.50 -20.41
C GLU A 3 -5.23 24.67 -19.34
N GLN A 4 -5.59 23.44 -19.70
CA GLN A 4 -5.96 22.43 -18.73
C GLN A 4 -4.74 22.17 -17.87
N THR A 5 -4.77 22.68 -16.64
CA THR A 5 -3.80 22.34 -15.61
C THR A 5 -3.97 20.85 -15.35
N THR A 6 -3.11 20.03 -15.95
CA THR A 6 -2.95 18.64 -15.54
C THR A 6 -2.45 18.69 -14.10
N SER A 7 -3.36 18.46 -13.15
CA SER A 7 -2.99 18.16 -11.77
C SER A 7 -2.05 16.96 -11.83
N SER A 8 -0.73 17.19 -11.77
CA SER A 8 0.22 16.08 -11.80
C SER A 8 0.05 15.32 -10.49
N THR A 9 -0.50 14.10 -10.58
CA THR A 9 -0.59 13.20 -9.44
C THR A 9 0.82 13.00 -8.89
N ALA A 10 1.03 13.25 -7.59
CA ALA A 10 2.32 13.07 -6.95
C ALA A 10 2.84 11.64 -7.15
N THR A 11 4.11 11.49 -7.55
CA THR A 11 4.74 10.19 -7.74
C THR A 11 5.18 9.60 -6.41
N PHE A 12 5.44 8.30 -6.36
CA PHE A 12 6.00 7.64 -5.17
C PHE A 12 7.26 8.36 -4.67
N ILE A 13 8.20 8.65 -5.57
CA ILE A 13 9.46 9.33 -5.22
C ILE A 13 9.20 10.74 -4.70
N SER A 14 8.30 11.52 -5.32
CA SER A 14 8.05 12.89 -4.85
C SER A 14 7.39 12.92 -3.46
N LYS A 15 6.50 11.97 -3.17
CA LYS A 15 5.95 11.78 -1.81
C LYS A 15 7.04 11.42 -0.80
N LEU A 16 7.91 10.46 -1.15
CA LEU A 16 9.00 10.01 -0.26
C LEU A 16 9.98 11.15 0.06
N GLU A 17 10.41 11.90 -0.95
CA GLU A 17 11.28 13.06 -0.78
C GLU A 17 10.65 14.14 0.10
N GLN A 18 9.34 14.38 -0.06
CA GLN A 18 8.61 15.34 0.78
C GLN A 18 8.68 14.94 2.25
N ARG A 19 8.44 13.66 2.57
CA ARG A 19 8.51 13.13 3.93
C ARG A 19 9.93 13.18 4.51
N TRP A 20 10.96 12.88 3.71
CA TRP A 20 12.36 13.00 4.12
C TRP A 20 12.77 14.43 4.43
N ARG A 21 12.33 15.41 3.63
CA ARG A 21 12.60 16.84 3.91
C ARG A 21 12.00 17.31 5.24
N GLN A 22 10.94 16.65 5.70
CA GLN A 22 10.32 16.88 7.00
C GLN A 22 11.03 16.14 8.16
N GLY A 23 12.09 15.38 7.88
CA GLY A 23 12.83 14.63 8.90
C GLY A 23 12.17 13.32 9.32
N THR A 24 11.18 12.83 8.55
CA THR A 24 10.52 11.53 8.81
C THR A 24 11.18 10.44 7.98
N PHE A 25 11.62 9.36 8.64
CA PHE A 25 12.37 8.26 7.98
C PHE A 25 11.80 6.87 8.29
N VAL A 26 10.82 6.79 9.20
CA VAL A 26 10.28 5.51 9.66
C VAL A 26 9.25 4.98 8.66
N CYS A 27 9.35 3.71 8.30
CA CYS A 27 8.30 3.01 7.57
C CYS A 27 7.56 2.07 8.52
N VAL A 28 6.28 2.33 8.77
CA VAL A 28 5.47 1.49 9.67
C VAL A 28 4.86 0.33 8.88
N GLY A 29 5.13 -0.88 9.34
CA GLY A 29 4.50 -2.09 8.82
C GLY A 29 3.06 -2.21 9.30
N LEU A 30 2.12 -2.44 8.38
CA LEU A 30 0.73 -2.78 8.70
C LEU A 30 0.56 -4.30 8.55
N ASP A 31 1.34 -5.02 9.36
CA ASP A 31 1.50 -6.47 9.34
C ASP A 31 0.50 -7.11 10.32
N SER A 32 -0.78 -6.88 10.04
CA SER A 32 -1.89 -7.14 10.97
C SER A 32 -2.27 -8.62 11.02
N ASP A 33 -1.51 -9.35 11.82
CA ASP A 33 -1.83 -10.73 12.21
C ASP A 33 -3.15 -10.77 12.99
N TYR A 34 -4.19 -11.28 12.33
CA TYR A 34 -5.54 -11.33 12.89
C TYR A 34 -5.54 -12.00 14.25
N ASP A 35 -4.79 -13.07 14.48
CA ASP A 35 -4.81 -13.80 15.75
C ASP A 35 -4.30 -12.96 16.92
N ARG A 36 -3.42 -11.98 16.65
CA ARG A 36 -2.82 -11.09 17.64
C ARG A 36 -3.60 -9.79 17.87
N ILE A 37 -4.61 -9.49 17.04
CA ILE A 37 -5.48 -8.33 17.24
C ILE A 37 -6.26 -8.48 18.57
N PRO A 38 -6.35 -7.42 19.41
CA PRO A 38 -7.08 -7.47 20.67
C PRO A 38 -8.53 -7.94 20.48
N ALA A 39 -9.00 -8.77 21.42
CA ALA A 39 -10.37 -9.30 21.39
C ALA A 39 -11.44 -8.19 21.36
N THR A 40 -11.17 -7.05 22.00
CA THR A 40 -12.04 -5.87 21.98
C THR A 40 -12.26 -5.36 20.56
N VAL A 41 -11.22 -5.31 19.72
CA VAL A 41 -11.33 -4.88 18.31
C VAL A 41 -12.02 -5.95 17.47
N LYS A 42 -11.68 -7.23 17.66
CA LYS A 42 -12.34 -8.35 16.96
C LYS A 42 -13.85 -8.39 17.20
N SER A 43 -14.29 -8.04 18.41
CA SER A 43 -15.71 -8.02 18.77
C SER A 43 -16.51 -6.88 18.11
N MET A 44 -15.86 -5.94 17.43
CA MET A 44 -16.52 -4.79 16.79
C MET A 44 -17.12 -5.11 15.42
N GLY A 45 -16.81 -6.25 14.80
CA GLY A 45 -17.35 -6.57 13.49
C GLY A 45 -16.79 -7.84 12.84
N SER A 46 -16.82 -7.86 11.50
CA SER A 46 -16.24 -8.94 10.70
C SER A 46 -14.70 -8.94 10.77
N VAL A 47 -14.05 -9.92 10.14
CA VAL A 47 -12.58 -9.93 10.00
C VAL A 47 -12.11 -8.69 9.26
N GLU A 48 -12.88 -8.27 8.26
CA GLU A 48 -12.61 -7.05 7.49
C GLU A 48 -12.63 -5.80 8.38
N GLU A 49 -13.72 -5.62 9.16
CA GLU A 49 -13.85 -4.51 10.10
C GLU A 49 -12.75 -4.50 11.15
N ALA A 50 -12.42 -5.66 11.73
CA ALA A 50 -11.41 -5.75 12.77
C ALA A 50 -10.02 -5.38 12.26
N LEU A 51 -9.62 -5.89 11.08
CA LEU A 51 -8.36 -5.54 10.42
C LEU A 51 -8.31 -4.04 10.08
N PHE A 52 -9.40 -3.51 9.51
CA PHE A 52 -9.46 -2.11 9.12
C PHE A 52 -9.39 -1.18 10.34
N ILE A 53 -10.16 -1.43 11.40
CA ILE A 53 -10.14 -0.62 12.63
C ILE A 53 -8.76 -0.65 13.26
N PHE A 54 -8.15 -1.84 13.39
CA PHE A 54 -6.82 -1.98 13.95
C PHE A 54 -5.77 -1.19 13.16
N ASN A 55 -5.80 -1.28 11.83
CA ASN A 55 -4.91 -0.52 10.96
C ASN A 55 -5.14 0.98 11.07
N ARG A 56 -6.39 1.43 10.99
CA ARG A 56 -6.78 2.84 11.08
C ARG A 56 -6.27 3.46 12.37
N ASP A 57 -6.46 2.78 13.51
CA ASP A 57 -6.04 3.29 14.81
C ASP A 57 -4.50 3.43 14.90
N ILE A 58 -3.74 2.51 14.28
CA ILE A 58 -2.28 2.65 14.14
C ILE A 58 -1.93 3.86 13.25
N ILE A 59 -2.61 4.00 12.11
CA ILE A 59 -2.37 5.08 11.14
C ILE A 59 -2.62 6.44 11.80
N ASP A 60 -3.76 6.61 12.47
CA ASP A 60 -4.14 7.85 13.13
C ASP A 60 -3.19 8.20 14.28
N ALA A 61 -2.63 7.20 14.96
CA ALA A 61 -1.65 7.42 16.02
C ALA A 61 -0.23 7.72 15.51
N THR A 62 0.07 7.49 14.22
CA THR A 62 1.46 7.53 13.71
C THR A 62 1.68 8.36 12.44
N HIS A 63 0.63 8.90 11.81
CA HIS A 63 0.71 9.58 10.51
C HIS A 63 1.69 10.77 10.47
N ASP A 64 1.92 11.44 11.58
CA ASP A 64 2.83 12.58 11.72
C ASP A 64 4.30 12.17 11.92
N LEU A 65 4.57 10.90 12.22
CA LEU A 65 5.90 10.36 12.49
C LEU A 65 6.51 9.58 11.32
N VAL A 66 5.67 9.10 10.40
CA VAL A 66 6.10 8.12 9.38
C VAL A 66 6.49 8.73 8.05
N CYS A 67 7.49 8.12 7.41
CA CYS A 67 7.81 8.36 6.01
C CYS A 67 6.87 7.60 5.06
N ALA A 68 6.44 6.39 5.44
CA ALA A 68 5.59 5.54 4.61
C ALA A 68 4.84 4.51 5.48
N TYR A 69 3.76 3.96 4.93
CA TYR A 69 3.14 2.74 5.44
C TYR A 69 3.42 1.56 4.50
N LYS A 70 3.63 0.38 5.07
CA LYS A 70 3.94 -0.83 4.32
C LYS A 70 3.10 -2.02 4.77
N PRO A 71 1.86 -2.20 4.27
CA PRO A 71 1.11 -3.43 4.49
C PRO A 71 1.82 -4.62 3.82
N ASN A 72 2.06 -5.69 4.57
CA ASN A 72 2.51 -6.96 4.02
C ASN A 72 1.31 -7.83 3.64
N SER A 73 1.21 -8.17 2.34
CA SER A 73 0.02 -8.78 1.77
C SER A 73 -0.31 -10.15 2.36
N ALA A 74 0.69 -10.89 2.86
CA ALA A 74 0.50 -12.23 3.40
C ALA A 74 -0.48 -12.28 4.59
N PHE A 75 -0.47 -11.26 5.46
CA PHE A 75 -1.37 -11.21 6.62
C PHE A 75 -2.84 -11.00 6.22
N TYR A 76 -3.07 -10.32 5.09
CA TYR A 76 -4.40 -10.07 4.54
C TYR A 76 -4.88 -11.26 3.71
N GLU A 77 -4.02 -11.81 2.86
CA GLU A 77 -4.31 -13.00 2.05
C GLU A 77 -4.70 -14.21 2.92
N ALA A 78 -4.06 -14.37 4.09
CA ALA A 78 -4.39 -15.42 5.04
C ALA A 78 -5.84 -15.35 5.58
N GLN A 79 -6.48 -14.18 5.50
CA GLN A 79 -7.87 -13.95 5.91
C GLN A 79 -8.86 -13.97 4.73
N GLY A 80 -8.43 -14.44 3.56
CA GLY A 80 -9.28 -14.59 2.38
C GLY A 80 -9.83 -13.27 1.84
N ASP A 81 -11.06 -13.29 1.36
CA ASP A 81 -11.73 -12.16 0.73
C ASP A 81 -11.92 -10.97 1.69
N GLN A 82 -12.21 -11.24 2.95
CA GLN A 82 -12.34 -10.21 3.99
C GLN A 82 -11.02 -9.50 4.26
N GLY A 83 -9.90 -10.24 4.30
CA GLY A 83 -8.58 -9.63 4.45
C GLY A 83 -8.19 -8.76 3.27
N LEU A 84 -8.45 -9.21 2.05
CA LEU A 84 -8.18 -8.42 0.84
C LEU A 84 -9.04 -7.14 0.79
N ARG A 85 -10.31 -7.21 1.18
CA ARG A 85 -11.15 -6.00 1.31
C ARG A 85 -10.64 -5.05 2.37
N ALA A 86 -10.19 -5.56 3.52
CA ALA A 86 -9.58 -4.73 4.56
C ALA A 86 -8.30 -4.04 4.09
N LEU A 87 -7.47 -4.74 3.30
CA LEU A 87 -6.29 -4.15 2.68
C LEU A 87 -6.67 -2.98 1.77
N CYS A 88 -7.62 -3.18 0.85
CA CYS A 88 -8.11 -2.11 -0.04
C CYS A 88 -8.64 -0.92 0.76
N ARG A 89 -9.51 -1.16 1.75
CA ARG A 89 -10.05 -0.10 2.62
C ARG A 89 -8.98 0.64 3.41
N THR A 90 -7.96 -0.07 3.90
CA THR A 90 -6.83 0.53 4.61
C THR A 90 -6.02 1.45 3.70
N VAL A 91 -5.71 1.00 2.48
CA VAL A 91 -4.96 1.81 1.51
C VAL A 91 -5.79 3.01 1.04
N GLU A 92 -7.07 2.83 0.76
CA GLU A 92 -8.01 3.90 0.43
C GLU A 92 -8.05 4.97 1.54
N TYR A 93 -8.18 4.54 2.80
CA TYR A 93 -8.18 5.45 3.94
C TYR A 93 -6.91 6.31 4.04
N ILE A 94 -5.73 5.72 3.84
CA ILE A 94 -4.47 6.48 3.82
C ILE A 94 -4.45 7.47 2.67
N ARG A 95 -4.90 7.05 1.48
CA ARG A 95 -4.91 7.90 0.27
C ARG A 95 -5.83 9.10 0.41
N GLU A 96 -6.99 8.92 1.05
CA GLU A 96 -7.98 9.99 1.23
C GLU A 96 -7.61 10.92 2.39
N THR A 97 -7.15 10.36 3.51
CA THR A 97 -6.92 11.11 4.75
C THR A 97 -5.52 11.72 4.82
N TYR A 98 -4.51 10.98 4.33
CA TYR A 98 -3.10 11.35 4.39
C TYR A 98 -2.41 11.20 3.01
N PRO A 99 -2.90 11.87 1.94
CA PRO A 99 -2.48 11.64 0.55
C PRO A 99 -0.98 11.84 0.27
N HIS A 100 -0.28 12.55 1.16
CA HIS A 100 1.15 12.85 1.08
C HIS A 100 2.03 11.73 1.64
N ILE A 101 1.46 10.74 2.34
CA ILE A 101 2.19 9.58 2.86
C ILE A 101 2.12 8.46 1.82
N PRO A 102 3.26 7.99 1.28
CA PRO A 102 3.28 6.89 0.33
C PRO A 102 2.95 5.55 0.99
N VAL A 103 2.26 4.69 0.24
CA VAL A 103 1.97 3.31 0.64
C VAL A 103 2.73 2.31 -0.22
N ILE A 104 3.44 1.38 0.43
CA ILE A 104 4.26 0.35 -0.21
C ILE A 104 3.61 -1.02 0.05
N LEU A 105 3.09 -1.67 -0.97
CA LEU A 105 2.59 -3.05 -0.83
C LEU A 105 3.77 -4.02 -0.76
N ASP A 106 3.96 -4.64 0.39
CA ASP A 106 4.98 -5.68 0.53
C ASP A 106 4.40 -7.04 0.13
N ALA A 107 4.50 -7.37 -1.16
CA ALA A 107 3.92 -8.56 -1.78
C ALA A 107 4.95 -9.50 -2.43
N LYS A 108 6.20 -9.05 -2.60
CA LYS A 108 7.35 -9.80 -3.14
C LYS A 108 7.02 -10.61 -4.41
N ARG A 109 6.20 -10.04 -5.30
CA ARG A 109 5.71 -10.74 -6.50
C ARG A 109 6.85 -11.07 -7.46
N ALA A 110 6.75 -12.22 -8.11
CA ALA A 110 7.79 -12.76 -8.97
C ALA A 110 7.17 -13.66 -10.04
N ASP A 111 7.01 -13.15 -11.25
CA ASP A 111 6.51 -13.92 -12.40
C ASP A 111 7.05 -13.32 -13.70
N ILE A 112 6.51 -13.71 -14.85
CA ILE A 112 6.92 -13.25 -16.18
C ILE A 112 5.75 -12.61 -16.94
N GLY A 113 6.09 -11.80 -17.95
CA GLY A 113 5.20 -11.38 -19.03
C GLY A 113 3.81 -10.92 -18.57
N SER A 114 2.76 -11.60 -19.07
CA SER A 114 1.36 -11.25 -18.83
C SER A 114 0.92 -11.46 -17.39
N THR A 115 1.52 -12.38 -16.63
CA THR A 115 1.15 -12.58 -15.21
C THR A 115 1.49 -11.33 -14.38
N ASN A 116 2.64 -10.70 -14.66
CA ASN A 116 3.01 -9.45 -14.00
C ASN A 116 2.11 -8.27 -14.35
N LEU A 117 1.44 -8.27 -15.52
CA LEU A 117 0.40 -7.27 -15.81
C LEU A 117 -0.77 -7.40 -14.84
N GLY A 118 -1.15 -8.62 -14.47
CA GLY A 118 -2.15 -8.89 -13.43
C GLY A 118 -1.72 -8.35 -12.07
N TYR A 119 -0.46 -8.57 -11.66
CA TYR A 119 0.06 -8.01 -10.40
C TYR A 119 0.14 -6.48 -10.41
N VAL A 120 0.52 -5.87 -11.54
CA VAL A 120 0.53 -4.42 -11.75
C VAL A 120 -0.88 -3.83 -11.61
N GLN A 121 -1.87 -4.44 -12.27
CA GLN A 121 -3.26 -4.01 -12.19
C GLN A 121 -3.78 -4.14 -10.74
N MET A 122 -3.53 -5.28 -10.10
CA MET A 122 -3.92 -5.51 -8.71
C MET A 122 -3.33 -4.45 -7.79
N ALA A 123 -2.03 -4.20 -7.84
CA ALA A 123 -1.37 -3.30 -6.91
C ALA A 123 -1.75 -1.83 -7.15
N PHE A 124 -1.71 -1.37 -8.40
CA PHE A 124 -1.79 0.06 -8.69
C PHE A 124 -3.19 0.54 -9.08
N ASP A 125 -4.04 -0.32 -9.63
CA ASP A 125 -5.36 0.06 -10.11
C ASP A 125 -6.49 -0.42 -9.18
N ILE A 126 -6.32 -1.60 -8.54
CA ILE A 126 -7.32 -2.14 -7.59
C ILE A 126 -7.03 -1.71 -6.15
N ILE A 127 -5.83 -2.00 -5.63
CA ILE A 127 -5.46 -1.61 -4.27
C ILE A 127 -5.07 -0.12 -4.21
N GLY A 128 -4.44 0.39 -5.26
CA GLY A 128 -4.10 1.81 -5.38
C GLY A 128 -2.83 2.23 -4.63
N VAL A 129 -1.90 1.30 -4.35
CA VAL A 129 -0.63 1.64 -3.67
C VAL A 129 0.29 2.51 -4.55
N ASP A 130 1.27 3.15 -3.91
CA ASP A 130 2.28 3.96 -4.60
C ASP A 130 3.48 3.13 -5.04
N ALA A 131 3.79 2.03 -4.34
CA ALA A 131 4.89 1.13 -4.67
C ALA A 131 4.58 -0.33 -4.32
N ILE A 132 5.32 -1.28 -4.92
CA ILE A 132 5.21 -2.71 -4.60
C ILE A 132 6.59 -3.37 -4.50
N THR A 133 6.79 -4.29 -3.55
CA THR A 133 7.99 -5.13 -3.50
C THR A 133 7.92 -6.26 -4.53
N ILE A 134 9.00 -6.47 -5.28
CA ILE A 134 9.13 -7.48 -6.33
C ILE A 134 10.41 -8.31 -6.15
N HIS A 135 10.40 -9.58 -6.55
CA HIS A 135 11.57 -10.44 -6.48
C HIS A 135 12.30 -10.49 -7.85
N PRO A 136 13.56 -10.05 -7.95
CA PRO A 136 14.24 -9.86 -9.24
C PRO A 136 14.84 -11.13 -9.86
N TYR A 137 14.47 -12.32 -9.36
CA TYR A 137 15.12 -13.59 -9.73
C TYR A 137 15.02 -13.90 -11.23
N LEU A 138 13.89 -13.53 -11.84
CA LEU A 138 13.59 -13.79 -13.25
C LEU A 138 14.21 -12.74 -14.20
N GLY A 139 15.05 -11.85 -13.67
CA GLY A 139 15.77 -10.86 -14.44
C GLY A 139 14.94 -9.62 -14.81
N LYS A 140 15.57 -8.71 -15.56
CA LYS A 140 15.04 -7.38 -15.87
C LYS A 140 13.74 -7.41 -16.66
N GLU A 141 13.56 -8.37 -17.56
CA GLU A 141 12.36 -8.46 -18.41
C GLU A 141 11.10 -8.72 -17.57
N ALA A 142 11.20 -9.54 -16.53
CA ALA A 142 10.13 -9.74 -15.57
C ALA A 142 9.73 -8.45 -14.85
N LEU A 143 10.67 -7.52 -14.64
CA LEU A 143 10.39 -6.25 -13.96
C LEU A 143 9.77 -5.19 -14.88
N ALA A 144 9.87 -5.36 -16.21
CA ALA A 144 9.47 -4.34 -17.18
C ALA A 144 8.01 -3.88 -17.03
N PRO A 145 7.01 -4.75 -16.75
CA PRO A 145 5.63 -4.32 -16.52
C PRO A 145 5.47 -3.35 -15.34
N PHE A 146 6.21 -3.57 -14.25
CA PHE A 146 6.20 -2.69 -13.09
C PHE A 146 6.89 -1.36 -13.40
N LEU A 147 8.08 -1.42 -13.99
CA LEU A 147 8.88 -0.23 -14.35
C LEU A 147 8.22 0.65 -15.42
N ALA A 148 7.26 0.12 -16.18
CA ALA A 148 6.47 0.90 -17.13
C ALA A 148 5.55 1.93 -16.44
N ARG A 149 5.17 1.71 -15.17
CA ARG A 149 4.39 2.64 -14.34
C ARG A 149 5.32 3.68 -13.70
N LYS A 150 5.72 4.68 -14.49
CA LYS A 150 6.78 5.66 -14.13
C LYS A 150 6.50 6.47 -12.85
N GLU A 151 5.24 6.58 -12.46
CA GLU A 151 4.79 7.27 -11.26
C GLU A 151 4.91 6.42 -9.99
N LYS A 152 5.13 5.11 -10.13
CA LYS A 152 5.15 4.12 -9.05
C LYS A 152 6.57 3.73 -8.63
N GLY A 153 6.68 3.17 -7.43
CA GLY A 153 7.91 2.64 -6.85
C GLY A 153 8.00 1.13 -6.84
#